data_AF-A0A820N3E2-F1
#
_entry.id   AF-A0A820N3E2-F1
#
_cell.length_a   1.000
_cell.length_b   1.000
_cell.length_c   1.000
_cell.angle_alpha   90.00
_cell.angle_beta   90.00
_cell.angle_gamma   90.00
#
_symmetry.space_group_name_H-M   'P 1'
#
loop_
_entity.id
_entity.type
_entity.pdbx_description
1 polymer ?
#
loop_
_entity_poly.entity_id
_entity_poly.type
_entity_poly.pdbx_seq_one_letter_code
_entity_poly.pdbx_strand_id
1 'polypeptide(L)'
;MKNSCLILLFVSTISFAQKNKETIAVEINGLAGNVLQHAPDLGHLVTGHPEGIMISFSKKTFGDEAWQQIYNYPDYGIYFLYQDFKNPYLGHNFASGLHYNFYFLNRHLMFKIAEGIAYTSDPYNKVTNNKNKSFGTRIMANTNFLLEYKKENIVDNFGIQAGVFFTHFSNGRIKSPNSGINTYGINIGINYNFNKQQQFIRDSTALKSVFKESIKYNFVFRTGVNESPVINSGQYPFYHIGFYADKRLNRKSGLQLGTEIFLTQAVKDFIYYYATAYPQRNVTIDTDYKKIGVFVGHELFVNRLSLEFQLGYYVYQPFKFEIPVYDRLGAKYYLTKNISTDEMKKIIYLLTLALVTLSCSKPSDCIESTGDIITKNIEIPATTIFTKIKFYKGISVILTQGGIQRVEVKTGENLMNDIEVQFSSDSTLIIKDNTTCNWVREYGQTTVYVTAPNITDIISKSEKNITSNGILTYPNLRLESIDISDGAGTGDFNLQIFNNQLIIETNNISNFYISGQTVNFYANFYEGNGRIEAGNFMAQNIFIYHRGTNDMIVYPITKIEGNLYSTGDVVCKNIPTTMPPQVFAHYHGQLIFN
;
A
#
# COMPACT_ATOMS: atom_id res chain seq x y z
N MET A 1 -40.67 -11.29 -11.27
CA MET A 1 -40.98 -11.76 -9.91
C MET A 1 -40.09 -12.96 -9.57
N LYS A 2 -39.08 -12.78 -8.72
CA LYS A 2 -38.45 -13.80 -7.86
C LYS A 2 -37.29 -13.12 -7.11
N ASN A 3 -37.67 -12.25 -6.18
CA ASN A 3 -36.82 -11.77 -5.11
C ASN A 3 -37.19 -12.51 -3.82
N SER A 4 -36.25 -12.51 -2.87
CA SER A 4 -36.45 -12.78 -1.46
C SER A 4 -36.35 -14.25 -1.04
N CYS A 5 -35.12 -14.73 -0.94
CA CYS A 5 -34.80 -15.85 -0.06
C CYS A 5 -33.35 -15.73 0.45
N LEU A 6 -33.02 -14.64 1.18
CA LEU A 6 -31.78 -14.58 1.96
C LEU A 6 -31.76 -13.45 3.03
N ILE A 7 -32.82 -13.27 3.82
CA ILE A 7 -32.75 -12.44 5.04
C ILE A 7 -33.65 -13.09 6.09
N LEU A 8 -33.18 -14.15 6.75
CA LEU A 8 -33.89 -14.75 7.90
C LEU A 8 -32.98 -15.64 8.74
N LEU A 9 -31.80 -15.13 9.12
CA LEU A 9 -30.91 -15.78 10.10
C LEU A 9 -30.20 -14.79 11.04
N PHE A 10 -30.78 -13.60 11.25
CA PHE A 10 -30.26 -12.59 12.18
C PHE A 10 -31.23 -12.14 13.28
N VAL A 11 -32.35 -12.85 13.46
CA VAL A 11 -33.30 -12.56 14.55
C VAL A 11 -33.71 -13.86 15.23
N SER A 12 -32.78 -14.48 15.93
CA SER A 12 -33.11 -15.47 16.95
C SER A 12 -32.43 -15.08 18.27
N THR A 13 -33.25 -14.46 19.11
CA THR A 13 -33.18 -14.52 20.58
C THR A 13 -31.92 -13.95 21.23
N ILE A 14 -31.90 -12.62 21.37
CA ILE A 14 -31.31 -11.97 22.56
C ILE A 14 -32.30 -12.22 23.71
N SER A 15 -32.21 -13.40 24.30
CA SER A 15 -32.77 -13.67 25.62
C SER A 15 -31.61 -14.19 26.46
N PHE A 16 -30.67 -13.29 26.77
CA PHE A 16 -29.72 -13.54 27.83
C PHE A 16 -30.49 -13.57 29.14
N ALA A 17 -30.66 -14.78 29.66
CA ALA A 17 -31.12 -15.02 31.01
C ALA A 17 -30.33 -14.14 31.99
N GLN A 18 -31.07 -13.52 32.90
CA GLN A 18 -30.61 -12.60 33.93
C GLN A 18 -29.58 -13.27 34.85
N LYS A 19 -28.29 -13.11 34.54
CA LYS A 19 -27.21 -13.33 35.52
C LYS A 19 -25.89 -12.66 35.15
N ASN A 20 -25.87 -11.44 34.63
CA ASN A 20 -24.61 -10.82 34.20
C ASN A 20 -24.28 -9.52 34.92
N LYS A 21 -23.24 -9.60 35.78
CA LYS A 21 -22.43 -8.49 36.32
C LYS A 21 -21.54 -7.87 35.24
N GLU A 22 -21.93 -7.88 33.97
CA GLU A 22 -21.05 -7.41 32.90
C GLU A 22 -21.00 -5.89 32.91
N THR A 23 -19.79 -5.33 33.02
CA THR A 23 -19.59 -3.88 32.93
C THR A 23 -19.21 -3.54 31.50
N ILE A 24 -20.07 -2.78 30.84
CA ILE A 24 -19.85 -2.34 29.46
C ILE A 24 -19.25 -0.94 29.48
N ALA A 25 -18.34 -0.67 28.55
CA ALA A 25 -17.79 0.66 28.30
C ALA A 25 -17.84 0.98 26.81
N VAL A 26 -17.97 2.26 26.48
CA VAL A 26 -17.82 2.80 25.13
C VAL A 26 -16.65 3.76 25.10
N GLU A 27 -15.86 3.67 24.03
CA GLU A 27 -14.73 4.55 23.74
C GLU A 27 -14.93 5.15 22.35
N ILE A 28 -14.75 6.47 22.21
CA ILE A 28 -14.79 7.17 20.93
C ILE A 28 -13.48 7.93 20.77
N ASN A 29 -12.72 7.62 19.73
CA ASN A 29 -11.43 8.23 19.42
C ASN A 29 -11.48 8.94 18.07
N GLY A 30 -11.11 10.22 18.05
CA GLY A 30 -10.71 10.91 16.82
C GLY A 30 -9.25 10.59 16.52
N LEU A 31 -8.97 10.27 15.25
CA LEU A 31 -7.66 9.89 14.74
C LEU A 31 -7.19 10.95 13.74
N ALA A 32 -5.94 11.39 13.85
CA ALA A 32 -5.29 12.24 12.87
C ALA A 32 -3.83 11.79 12.68
N GLY A 33 -3.41 11.59 11.44
CA GLY A 33 -2.10 10.99 11.17
C GLY A 33 -1.56 11.19 9.76
N ASN A 34 -0.57 10.36 9.44
CA ASN A 34 0.17 10.36 8.19
C ASN A 34 0.29 8.94 7.64
N VAL A 35 0.33 8.81 6.32
CA VAL A 35 0.65 7.54 5.66
C VAL A 35 2.15 7.26 5.81
N LEU A 36 2.50 6.07 6.30
CA LEU A 36 3.88 5.60 6.37
C LEU A 36 4.32 5.07 5.01
N GLN A 37 5.19 5.83 4.33
CA GLN A 37 5.83 5.41 3.10
C GLN A 37 6.85 4.30 3.40
N HIS A 38 6.45 3.04 3.20
CA HIS A 38 7.28 1.85 3.41
C HIS A 38 7.83 1.26 2.09
N ALA A 39 7.50 1.88 0.95
CA ALA A 39 8.06 1.59 -0.36
C ALA A 39 8.17 2.88 -1.21
N PRO A 40 9.20 3.04 -2.06
CA PRO A 40 9.37 4.24 -2.88
C PRO A 40 8.17 4.55 -3.80
N ASP A 41 7.55 3.51 -4.35
CA ASP A 41 6.42 3.61 -5.29
C ASP A 41 5.07 3.90 -4.63
N LEU A 42 5.02 4.11 -3.31
CA LEU A 42 3.84 4.61 -2.59
C LEU A 42 3.82 6.13 -2.46
N GLY A 43 4.86 6.84 -2.94
CA GLY A 43 5.00 8.28 -2.77
C GLY A 43 3.79 9.08 -3.28
N HIS A 44 3.17 8.65 -4.39
CA HIS A 44 1.97 9.28 -4.96
C HIS A 44 0.69 9.06 -4.15
N LEU A 45 0.70 8.17 -3.16
CA LEU A 45 -0.41 7.94 -2.24
C LEU A 45 -0.24 8.74 -0.94
N VAL A 46 0.94 9.31 -0.69
CA VAL A 46 1.23 10.18 0.45
C VAL A 46 0.97 11.64 0.06
N THR A 47 -0.31 12.00 -0.04
CA THR A 47 -0.74 13.33 -0.53
C THR A 47 -1.57 14.12 0.49
N GLY A 48 -1.82 13.56 1.66
CA GLY A 48 -2.67 14.18 2.68
C GLY A 48 -2.49 13.52 4.04
N HIS A 49 -3.28 13.98 5.01
CA HIS A 49 -3.26 13.53 6.39
C HIS A 49 -4.51 12.71 6.69
N PRO A 50 -4.40 11.37 6.80
CA PRO A 50 -5.56 10.56 7.09
C PRO A 50 -6.21 10.92 8.43
N GLU A 51 -7.53 10.98 8.42
CA GLU A 51 -8.36 11.28 9.59
C GLU A 51 -9.37 10.16 9.80
N GLY A 52 -9.79 9.93 11.04
CA GLY A 52 -10.76 8.88 11.31
C GLY A 52 -11.46 8.99 12.64
N ILE A 53 -12.48 8.14 12.80
CA ILE A 53 -13.19 7.95 14.06
C ILE A 53 -13.23 6.47 14.36
N MET A 54 -12.75 6.08 15.54
CA MET A 54 -12.86 4.73 16.07
C MET A 54 -13.84 4.70 17.25
N ILE A 55 -14.87 3.86 17.14
CA ILE A 55 -15.82 3.59 18.21
C ILE A 55 -15.59 2.16 18.70
N SER A 56 -15.38 1.98 20.00
CA SER A 56 -15.18 0.65 20.61
C SER A 56 -16.24 0.39 21.68
N PHE A 57 -16.83 -0.80 21.66
CA PHE A 57 -17.69 -1.31 22.72
C PHE A 57 -16.93 -2.42 23.44
N SER A 58 -16.61 -2.19 24.71
CA SER A 58 -15.74 -3.07 25.49
C SER A 58 -16.50 -3.70 26.65
N LYS A 59 -16.35 -5.01 26.83
CA LYS A 59 -16.69 -5.71 28.07
C LYS A 59 -15.47 -5.68 28.99
N LYS A 60 -15.64 -5.11 30.18
CA LYS A 60 -14.56 -5.04 31.18
C LYS A 60 -14.46 -6.34 31.95
N THR A 61 -13.23 -6.69 32.32
CA THR A 61 -12.95 -7.89 33.10
C THR A 61 -12.52 -7.54 34.53
N PHE A 62 -12.89 -8.38 35.49
CA PHE A 62 -12.59 -8.17 36.91
C PHE A 62 -11.99 -9.38 37.61
N GLY A 63 -11.67 -10.46 36.90
CA GLY A 63 -10.97 -11.62 37.45
C GLY A 63 -11.83 -12.87 37.63
N ASP A 64 -13.02 -12.90 37.01
CA ASP A 64 -13.93 -14.05 37.01
C ASP A 64 -13.29 -15.30 36.37
N GLU A 65 -12.31 -15.10 35.50
CA GLU A 65 -11.51 -16.17 34.90
C GLU A 65 -10.02 -15.95 35.15
N ALA A 66 -9.27 -17.04 35.37
CA ALA A 66 -7.87 -16.99 35.76
C ALA A 66 -6.97 -16.21 34.76
N TRP A 67 -7.25 -16.30 33.45
CA TRP A 67 -6.48 -15.58 32.43
C TRP A 67 -6.63 -14.06 32.53
N GLN A 68 -7.75 -13.57 33.04
CA GLN A 68 -7.99 -12.13 33.19
C GLN A 68 -6.95 -11.55 34.15
N GLN A 69 -6.75 -12.19 35.30
CA GLN A 69 -5.77 -11.75 36.29
C GLN A 69 -4.33 -11.81 35.76
N ILE A 70 -4.00 -12.85 34.98
CA ILE A 70 -2.68 -13.08 34.37
C ILE A 70 -2.26 -11.94 33.43
N TYR A 71 -3.23 -11.31 32.77
CA TYR A 71 -3.03 -10.20 31.83
C TYR A 71 -3.45 -8.84 32.41
N ASN A 72 -3.55 -8.73 33.74
CA ASN A 72 -3.95 -7.51 34.43
C ASN A 72 -5.32 -6.99 33.95
N TYR A 73 -6.31 -7.88 33.88
CA TYR A 73 -7.72 -7.64 33.59
C TYR A 73 -7.95 -6.88 32.27
N PRO A 74 -7.58 -7.48 31.12
CA PRO A 74 -7.76 -6.84 29.84
C PRO A 74 -9.25 -6.73 29.49
N ASP A 75 -9.63 -5.65 28.80
CA ASP A 75 -10.98 -5.55 28.25
C ASP A 75 -10.98 -6.15 26.84
N TYR A 76 -12.14 -6.59 26.37
CA TYR A 76 -12.30 -7.07 25.00
C TYR A 76 -13.67 -6.72 24.46
N GLY A 77 -13.80 -6.65 23.14
CA GLY A 77 -15.08 -6.33 22.53
C GLY A 77 -14.99 -6.12 21.03
N ILE A 78 -15.87 -5.25 20.52
CA ILE A 78 -15.96 -4.93 19.11
C ILE A 78 -15.57 -3.48 18.84
N TYR A 79 -15.06 -3.21 17.65
CA TYR A 79 -14.79 -1.86 17.19
C TYR A 79 -15.40 -1.59 15.81
N PHE A 80 -15.58 -0.30 15.54
CA PHE A 80 -15.86 0.26 14.24
C PHE A 80 -14.86 1.38 13.99
N LEU A 81 -14.33 1.44 12.78
CA LEU A 81 -13.37 2.45 12.34
C LEU A 81 -13.85 3.01 11.00
N TYR A 82 -13.98 4.33 10.93
CA TYR A 82 -14.02 5.07 9.68
C TYR A 82 -12.69 5.80 9.51
N GLN A 83 -12.11 5.75 8.32
CA GLN A 83 -10.88 6.47 8.00
C GLN A 83 -10.94 7.05 6.58
N ASP A 84 -10.75 8.37 6.48
CA ASP A 84 -10.58 9.12 5.23
C ASP A 84 -9.08 9.33 4.99
N PHE A 85 -8.55 8.84 3.87
CA PHE A 85 -7.13 8.97 3.55
C PHE A 85 -6.73 10.35 3.04
N LYS A 86 -7.69 11.24 2.77
CA LYS A 86 -7.44 12.52 2.08
C LYS A 86 -6.67 12.33 0.76
N ASN A 87 -6.94 11.22 0.09
CA ASN A 87 -6.31 10.85 -1.17
C ASN A 87 -7.39 10.28 -2.11
N PRO A 88 -7.54 10.82 -3.32
CA PRO A 88 -8.61 10.42 -4.24
C PRO A 88 -8.50 8.99 -4.75
N TYR A 89 -7.32 8.37 -4.68
CA TYR A 89 -7.10 6.99 -5.13
C TYR A 89 -7.39 5.96 -4.02
N LEU A 90 -7.17 6.34 -2.76
CA LEU A 90 -7.43 5.49 -1.58
C LEU A 90 -8.84 5.65 -1.04
N GLY A 91 -9.40 6.86 -1.14
CA GLY A 91 -10.75 7.20 -0.69
C GLY A 91 -10.97 7.02 0.80
N HIS A 92 -12.06 6.35 1.14
CA HIS A 92 -12.54 6.10 2.49
C HIS A 92 -12.57 4.61 2.80
N ASN A 93 -12.11 4.24 3.99
CA ASN A 93 -12.21 2.90 4.51
C ASN A 93 -13.10 2.82 5.75
N PHE A 94 -13.82 1.72 5.84
CA PHE A 94 -14.63 1.34 6.98
C PHE A 94 -14.13 -0.02 7.47
N ALA A 95 -13.90 -0.19 8.76
CA ALA A 95 -13.52 -1.48 9.33
C ALA A 95 -14.35 -1.81 10.56
N SER A 96 -14.53 -3.10 10.80
CA SER A 96 -15.10 -3.62 12.04
C SER A 96 -14.48 -4.96 12.38
N GLY A 97 -14.36 -5.22 13.67
CA GLY A 97 -13.78 -6.46 14.16
C GLY A 97 -13.73 -6.52 15.67
N LEU A 98 -12.78 -7.31 16.17
CA LEU A 98 -12.59 -7.56 17.59
C LEU A 98 -11.38 -6.81 18.11
N HIS A 99 -11.39 -6.45 19.39
CA HIS A 99 -10.23 -5.87 20.05
C HIS A 99 -9.99 -6.43 21.45
N TYR A 100 -8.74 -6.28 21.90
CA TYR A 100 -8.31 -6.40 23.28
C TYR A 100 -7.63 -5.11 23.73
N ASN A 101 -7.93 -4.67 24.96
CA ASN A 101 -7.25 -3.57 25.65
C ASN A 101 -6.41 -4.14 26.80
N PHE A 102 -5.09 -4.11 26.69
CA PHE A 102 -4.15 -4.54 27.73
C PHE A 102 -3.68 -3.35 28.56
N TYR A 103 -3.59 -3.52 29.88
CA TYR A 103 -3.36 -2.41 30.80
C TYR A 103 -2.03 -2.53 31.56
N PHE A 104 -1.30 -1.42 31.64
CA PHE A 104 -0.01 -1.26 32.31
C PHE A 104 -0.01 -0.01 33.20
N LEU A 105 1.04 0.21 33.99
CA LEU A 105 1.22 1.40 34.84
C LEU A 105 -0.04 1.74 35.67
N ASN A 106 -0.45 0.83 36.56
CA ASN A 106 -1.68 0.96 37.34
C ASN A 106 -2.95 1.13 36.50
N ARG A 107 -2.94 0.55 35.29
CA ARG A 107 -4.01 0.63 34.27
C ARG A 107 -4.22 2.04 33.69
N HIS A 108 -3.23 2.92 33.80
CA HIS A 108 -3.26 4.22 33.12
C HIS A 108 -2.69 4.17 31.70
N LEU A 109 -1.81 3.22 31.40
CA LEU A 109 -1.34 2.98 30.04
C LEU A 109 -2.09 1.80 29.46
N MET A 110 -2.70 1.99 28.29
CA MET A 110 -3.51 0.99 27.61
C MET A 110 -2.92 0.71 26.22
N PHE A 111 -2.72 -0.56 25.91
CA PHE A 111 -2.35 -1.02 24.58
C PHE A 111 -3.53 -1.79 23.96
N LYS A 112 -4.09 -1.22 22.90
CA LYS A 112 -5.17 -1.84 22.12
C LYS A 112 -4.59 -2.62 20.95
N ILE A 113 -5.03 -3.86 20.78
CA ILE A 113 -4.84 -4.65 19.56
C ILE A 113 -6.21 -4.93 18.99
N ALA A 114 -6.44 -4.55 17.73
CA ALA A 114 -7.72 -4.75 17.06
C ALA A 114 -7.52 -5.34 15.66
N GLU A 115 -8.30 -6.36 15.32
CA GLU A 115 -8.24 -7.08 14.05
C GLU A 115 -9.64 -7.21 13.49
N GLY A 116 -9.82 -6.98 12.19
CA GLY A 116 -11.13 -6.97 11.57
C GLY A 116 -11.13 -7.02 10.05
N ILE A 117 -12.33 -6.89 9.52
CA ILE A 117 -12.60 -6.83 8.08
C ILE A 117 -12.87 -5.37 7.73
N ALA A 118 -12.35 -4.94 6.59
CA ALA A 118 -12.52 -3.62 6.06
C ALA A 118 -13.17 -3.60 4.68
N TYR A 119 -13.82 -2.49 4.39
CA TYR A 119 -14.39 -2.11 3.11
C TYR A 119 -13.73 -0.81 2.65
N THR A 120 -13.29 -0.75 1.40
CA THR A 120 -12.79 0.48 0.76
C THR A 120 -13.79 1.00 -0.27
N SER A 121 -13.95 2.33 -0.35
CA SER A 121 -14.74 2.97 -1.40
C SER A 121 -14.07 2.85 -2.78
N ASP A 122 -12.74 2.91 -2.83
CA ASP A 122 -11.96 3.12 -4.06
C ASP A 122 -10.90 2.04 -4.25
N PRO A 123 -11.28 0.77 -4.48
CA PRO A 123 -10.31 -0.26 -4.85
C PRO A 123 -9.69 0.04 -6.22
N TYR A 124 -8.58 -0.65 -6.51
CA TYR A 124 -7.94 -0.64 -7.81
C TYR A 124 -8.93 -0.93 -8.94
N ASN A 125 -8.87 -0.10 -9.97
CA ASN A 125 -9.52 -0.33 -11.24
C ASN A 125 -8.55 0.02 -12.37
N LYS A 126 -8.39 -0.88 -13.33
CA LYS A 126 -7.44 -0.74 -14.46
C LYS A 126 -7.63 0.58 -15.24
N VAL A 127 -8.86 1.06 -15.36
CA VAL A 127 -9.24 2.26 -16.12
C VAL A 127 -9.43 3.47 -15.21
N THR A 128 -10.27 3.35 -14.18
CA THR A 128 -10.75 4.52 -13.40
C THR A 128 -9.92 4.81 -12.15
N ASN A 129 -9.13 3.86 -11.65
CA ASN A 129 -8.33 4.02 -10.43
C ASN A 129 -7.06 3.17 -10.47
N ASN A 130 -6.26 3.35 -11.53
CA ASN A 130 -5.07 2.54 -11.78
C ASN A 130 -3.87 2.95 -10.91
N LYS A 131 -3.97 4.11 -10.26
CA LYS A 131 -3.01 4.63 -9.29
C LYS A 131 -3.12 3.97 -7.92
N ASN A 132 -4.25 3.36 -7.58
CA ASN A 132 -4.36 2.62 -6.33
C ASN A 132 -3.58 1.29 -6.41
N LYS A 133 -2.31 1.32 -5.99
CA LYS A 133 -1.46 0.13 -5.84
C LYS A 133 -1.66 -0.62 -4.52
N SER A 134 -2.51 -0.12 -3.64
CA SER A 134 -2.64 -0.66 -2.28
C SER A 134 -3.81 -1.62 -2.13
N PHE A 135 -4.95 -1.32 -2.75
CA PHE A 135 -6.21 -2.02 -2.49
C PHE A 135 -6.74 -2.73 -3.74
N GLY A 136 -6.26 -3.96 -4.02
CA GLY A 136 -6.73 -4.74 -5.17
C GLY A 136 -8.17 -5.28 -5.05
N THR A 137 -8.77 -5.23 -3.87
CA THR A 137 -10.14 -5.71 -3.61
C THR A 137 -10.91 -4.69 -2.78
N ARG A 138 -12.24 -4.73 -2.90
CA ARG A 138 -13.15 -3.90 -2.11
C ARG A 138 -13.21 -4.31 -0.64
N ILE A 139 -13.08 -5.61 -0.36
CA ILE A 139 -13.02 -6.17 0.99
C ILE A 139 -11.56 -6.48 1.33
N MET A 140 -11.14 -6.09 2.52
CA MET A 140 -9.76 -6.15 3.00
C MET A 140 -9.72 -6.62 4.46
N ALA A 141 -8.52 -6.92 4.96
CA ALA A 141 -8.24 -7.03 6.38
C ALA A 141 -7.83 -5.66 6.95
N ASN A 142 -8.13 -5.44 8.23
CA ASN A 142 -7.69 -4.28 8.98
C ASN A 142 -7.08 -4.69 10.32
N THR A 143 -5.95 -4.08 10.64
CA THR A 143 -5.21 -4.28 11.89
C THR A 143 -4.93 -2.92 12.51
N ASN A 144 -5.20 -2.77 13.81
CA ASN A 144 -4.96 -1.52 14.52
C ASN A 144 -4.21 -1.77 15.83
N PHE A 145 -3.25 -0.89 16.11
CA PHE A 145 -2.55 -0.80 17.38
C PHE A 145 -2.70 0.60 17.94
N LEU A 146 -3.16 0.74 19.19
CA LEU A 146 -3.18 2.03 19.87
C LEU A 146 -2.42 1.92 21.19
N LEU A 147 -1.59 2.90 21.51
CA LEU A 147 -0.94 3.04 22.81
C LEU A 147 -1.39 4.36 23.44
N GLU A 148 -2.17 4.26 24.50
CA GLU A 148 -2.95 5.38 25.03
C GLU A 148 -2.74 5.55 26.53
N TYR A 149 -2.62 6.80 26.97
CA TYR A 149 -2.91 7.14 28.35
C TYR A 149 -4.44 7.20 28.50
N LYS A 150 -5.00 6.38 29.40
CA LYS A 150 -6.43 6.30 29.65
C LYS A 150 -6.72 6.65 31.11
N LYS A 151 -7.59 7.64 31.30
CA LYS A 151 -8.11 8.03 32.61
C LYS A 151 -9.64 7.98 32.58
N GLU A 152 -10.17 7.02 33.32
CA GLU A 152 -11.61 6.80 33.45
C GLU A 152 -12.18 7.60 34.63
N ASN A 153 -13.50 7.86 34.60
CA ASN A 153 -14.28 8.42 35.71
C ASN A 153 -13.71 9.74 36.27
N ILE A 154 -13.37 10.67 35.37
CA ILE A 154 -12.99 12.05 35.72
C ILE A 154 -14.21 12.83 36.21
N VAL A 155 -15.33 12.71 35.49
CA VAL A 155 -16.63 13.26 35.89
C VAL A 155 -17.66 12.15 35.78
N ASP A 156 -18.17 11.69 36.92
CA ASP A 156 -19.03 10.51 37.01
C ASP A 156 -18.42 9.30 36.28
N ASN A 157 -19.08 8.83 35.22
CA ASN A 157 -18.66 7.69 34.42
C ASN A 157 -17.85 8.09 33.17
N PHE A 158 -17.66 9.39 32.92
CA PHE A 158 -16.89 9.90 31.79
C PHE A 158 -15.41 9.98 32.11
N GLY A 159 -14.59 9.65 31.12
CA GLY A 159 -13.15 9.82 31.15
C GLY A 159 -12.61 10.24 29.80
N ILE A 160 -11.29 10.41 29.75
CA ILE A 160 -10.56 10.78 28.54
C ILE A 160 -9.46 9.77 28.26
N GLN A 161 -9.03 9.73 27.00
CA GLN A 161 -7.84 9.01 26.57
C GLN A 161 -7.14 9.76 25.45
N ALA A 162 -5.83 9.64 25.40
CA ALA A 162 -5.04 10.20 24.32
C ALA A 162 -3.78 9.34 24.12
N GLY A 163 -3.30 9.27 22.89
CA GLY A 163 -2.20 8.37 22.56
C GLY A 163 -1.72 8.47 21.13
N VAL A 164 -1.02 7.42 20.73
CA VAL A 164 -0.59 7.19 19.35
C VAL A 164 -1.27 5.97 18.79
N PHE A 165 -1.51 5.98 17.49
CA PHE A 165 -2.13 4.86 16.80
C PHE A 165 -1.32 4.44 15.57
N PHE A 166 -1.56 3.20 15.17
CA PHE A 166 -1.18 2.64 13.89
C PHE A 166 -2.39 1.88 13.30
N THR A 167 -2.74 2.14 12.05
CA THR A 167 -3.73 1.37 11.30
C THR A 167 -3.11 0.78 10.04
N HIS A 168 -3.46 -0.47 9.73
CA HIS A 168 -3.06 -1.15 8.51
C HIS A 168 -4.28 -1.67 7.76
N PHE A 169 -4.28 -1.48 6.45
CA PHE A 169 -5.26 -2.05 5.52
C PHE A 169 -4.54 -2.80 4.40
N SER A 170 -4.94 -4.04 4.14
CA SER A 170 -4.43 -4.83 3.02
C SER A 170 -5.39 -5.95 2.67
N ASN A 171 -5.27 -6.52 1.47
CA ASN A 171 -6.14 -7.62 1.03
C ASN A 171 -5.44 -8.99 1.00
N GLY A 172 -4.27 -9.11 1.64
CA GLY A 172 -3.49 -10.36 1.66
C GLY A 172 -3.06 -10.86 0.27
N ARG A 173 -3.12 -10.00 -0.76
CA ARG A 173 -2.93 -10.34 -2.19
C ARG A 173 -3.92 -11.41 -2.67
N ILE A 174 -5.15 -11.41 -2.14
CA ILE A 174 -6.28 -12.12 -2.74
C ILE A 174 -6.40 -11.72 -4.20
N LYS A 175 -6.29 -10.42 -4.49
CA LYS A 175 -6.17 -9.85 -5.84
C LYS A 175 -5.08 -8.78 -5.83
N SER A 176 -4.26 -8.74 -6.87
CA SER A 176 -3.25 -7.70 -7.07
C SER A 176 -3.89 -6.44 -7.64
N PRO A 177 -3.40 -5.23 -7.26
CA PRO A 177 -2.22 -4.99 -6.44
C PRO A 177 -2.49 -5.06 -4.92
N ASN A 178 -1.42 -5.20 -4.12
CA ASN A 178 -1.51 -5.21 -2.66
C ASN A 178 -0.18 -4.75 -2.02
N SER A 179 0.11 -3.45 -2.09
CA SER A 179 1.14 -2.84 -1.25
C SER A 179 0.65 -2.61 0.18
N GLY A 180 -0.68 -2.56 0.40
CA GLY A 180 -1.28 -2.14 1.66
C GLY A 180 -1.08 -0.65 1.95
N ILE A 181 -1.73 -0.16 3.00
CA ILE A 181 -1.51 1.20 3.53
C ILE A 181 -1.36 1.12 5.05
N ASN A 182 -0.35 1.82 5.54
CA ASN A 182 -0.04 1.99 6.95
C ASN A 182 -0.27 3.46 7.31
N THR A 183 -1.06 3.74 8.33
CA THR A 183 -1.21 5.08 8.91
C THR A 183 -0.67 5.08 10.31
N TYR A 184 0.05 6.12 10.70
CA TYR A 184 0.42 6.38 12.08
C TYR A 184 0.02 7.80 12.47
N GLY A 185 -0.24 8.04 13.75
CA GLY A 185 -0.63 9.38 14.18
C GLY A 185 -0.99 9.45 15.66
N ILE A 186 -1.72 10.49 16.00
CA ILE A 186 -2.23 10.73 17.35
C ILE A 186 -3.72 10.49 17.42
N ASN A 187 -4.18 10.06 18.59
CA ASN A 187 -5.60 9.96 18.87
C ASN A 187 -5.96 10.68 20.16
N ILE A 188 -7.16 11.24 20.18
CA ILE A 188 -7.78 11.83 21.36
C ILE A 188 -9.20 11.31 21.43
N GLY A 189 -9.64 10.89 22.61
CA GLY A 189 -10.93 10.26 22.79
C GLY A 189 -11.53 10.44 24.16
N ILE A 190 -12.81 10.09 24.21
CA ILE A 190 -13.61 10.01 25.43
C ILE A 190 -13.97 8.56 25.70
N ASN A 191 -14.10 8.22 26.98
CA ASN A 191 -14.60 6.93 27.42
C ASN A 191 -15.77 7.11 28.39
N TYR A 192 -16.72 6.18 28.34
CA TYR A 192 -17.88 6.15 29.22
C TYR A 192 -18.11 4.73 29.74
N ASN A 193 -18.22 4.58 31.06
CA ASN A 193 -18.55 3.32 31.71
C ASN A 193 -20.06 3.25 32.03
N PHE A 194 -20.79 2.26 31.51
CA PHE A 194 -22.23 2.14 31.79
C PHE A 194 -22.54 1.63 33.21
N ASN A 195 -21.61 0.90 33.82
CA ASN A 195 -21.78 0.36 35.16
C ASN A 195 -20.66 0.84 36.08
N LYS A 196 -20.98 0.93 37.38
CA LYS A 196 -19.99 1.26 38.40
C LYS A 196 -18.87 0.23 38.41
N GLN A 197 -17.65 0.70 38.63
CA GLN A 197 -16.46 -0.14 38.69
C GLN A 197 -16.62 -1.24 39.75
N GLN A 198 -16.44 -2.49 39.33
CA GLN A 198 -16.42 -3.63 40.23
C GLN A 198 -15.02 -3.81 40.83
N GLN A 199 -14.97 -4.47 41.99
CA GLN A 199 -13.69 -4.80 42.62
C GLN A 199 -12.99 -5.90 41.83
N PHE A 200 -11.67 -5.75 41.63
CA PHE A 200 -10.84 -6.77 41.00
C PHE A 200 -10.68 -7.97 41.93
N ILE A 201 -11.12 -9.14 41.47
CA ILE A 201 -10.93 -10.44 42.12
C ILE A 201 -9.46 -10.84 41.97
N ARG A 202 -8.74 -10.93 43.10
CA ARG A 202 -7.35 -11.39 43.16
C ARG A 202 -7.28 -12.81 43.71
N ASP A 203 -6.93 -13.76 42.87
CA ASP A 203 -6.62 -15.14 43.23
C ASP A 203 -5.12 -15.42 43.11
N SER A 204 -4.45 -15.45 44.26
CA SER A 204 -3.01 -15.72 44.33
C SER A 204 -2.65 -17.19 44.05
N THR A 205 -3.60 -18.12 44.10
CA THR A 205 -3.35 -19.56 43.89
C THR A 205 -3.23 -19.90 42.40
N ALA A 206 -4.12 -19.35 41.56
CA ALA A 206 -4.08 -19.49 40.11
C ALA A 206 -2.76 -18.95 39.49
N LEU A 207 -2.17 -17.92 40.10
CA LEU A 207 -0.90 -17.32 39.69
C LEU A 207 0.34 -18.13 40.09
N LYS A 208 0.25 -18.96 41.15
CA LYS A 208 1.39 -19.71 41.72
C LYS A 208 1.53 -21.15 41.19
N SER A 209 0.50 -21.71 40.56
CA SER A 209 0.56 -23.09 40.04
C SER A 209 1.54 -23.20 38.85
N VAL A 210 2.47 -24.15 38.90
CA VAL A 210 3.35 -24.49 37.78
C VAL A 210 2.50 -25.02 36.62
N PHE A 211 2.59 -24.38 35.45
CA PHE A 211 1.87 -24.79 34.25
C PHE A 211 2.84 -25.35 33.22
N LYS A 212 2.83 -26.68 33.03
CA LYS A 212 3.71 -27.38 32.09
C LYS A 212 2.90 -28.44 31.36
N GLU A 213 2.91 -28.40 30.03
CA GLU A 213 2.30 -29.44 29.19
C GLU A 213 3.38 -30.30 28.53
N SER A 214 3.03 -31.51 28.10
CA SER A 214 3.91 -32.34 27.26
C SER A 214 4.13 -31.67 25.90
N ILE A 215 5.14 -32.15 25.15
CA ILE A 215 5.28 -31.74 23.75
C ILE A 215 4.04 -32.23 23.00
N LYS A 216 3.45 -31.36 22.18
CA LYS A 216 2.35 -31.69 21.28
C LYS A 216 2.87 -31.71 19.85
N TYR A 217 2.32 -32.62 19.05
CA TYR A 217 2.59 -32.71 17.63
C TYR A 217 1.34 -32.25 16.89
N ASN A 218 1.52 -31.29 16.01
CA ASN A 218 0.43 -30.62 15.31
C ASN A 218 0.58 -30.85 13.81
N PHE A 219 -0.57 -31.04 13.19
CA PHE A 219 -0.75 -30.98 11.76
C PHE A 219 -1.60 -29.76 11.43
N VAL A 220 -1.20 -29.00 10.42
CA VAL A 220 -1.95 -27.84 9.95
C VAL A 220 -2.05 -27.85 8.44
N PHE A 221 -3.24 -27.53 7.96
CA PHE A 221 -3.53 -27.34 6.54
C PHE A 221 -4.07 -25.94 6.36
N ARG A 222 -3.40 -25.14 5.53
CA ARG A 222 -3.79 -23.76 5.22
C ARG A 222 -4.09 -23.62 3.74
N THR A 223 -5.16 -22.93 3.45
CA THR A 223 -5.60 -22.70 2.08
C THR A 223 -6.29 -21.35 1.96
N GLY A 224 -6.43 -20.91 0.71
CA GLY A 224 -7.00 -19.64 0.33
C GLY A 224 -6.72 -19.39 -1.14
N VAL A 225 -6.98 -18.16 -1.57
CA VAL A 225 -6.76 -17.71 -2.95
C VAL A 225 -5.78 -16.55 -2.95
N ASN A 226 -4.90 -16.51 -3.94
CA ASN A 226 -3.98 -15.41 -4.14
C ASN A 226 -3.70 -15.18 -5.63
N GLU A 227 -3.31 -13.97 -5.95
CA GLU A 227 -2.82 -13.58 -7.28
C GLU A 227 -1.30 -13.37 -7.25
N SER A 228 -0.64 -13.51 -8.40
CA SER A 228 0.78 -13.19 -8.51
C SER A 228 1.02 -11.67 -8.39
N PRO A 229 2.27 -11.19 -8.23
CA PRO A 229 2.55 -9.75 -8.29
C PRO A 229 2.15 -9.05 -9.59
N VAL A 230 1.91 -9.80 -10.67
CA VAL A 230 1.44 -9.26 -11.94
C VAL A 230 -0.07 -9.02 -11.86
N ILE A 231 -0.50 -7.76 -11.98
CA ILE A 231 -1.92 -7.39 -11.90
C ILE A 231 -2.69 -8.03 -13.07
N ASN A 232 -3.87 -8.59 -12.78
CA ASN A 232 -4.73 -9.31 -13.74
C ASN A 232 -4.08 -10.59 -14.31
N SER A 233 -3.15 -11.22 -13.58
CA SER A 233 -2.63 -12.57 -13.91
C SER A 233 -3.59 -13.69 -13.51
N GLY A 234 -4.55 -13.38 -12.62
CA GLY A 234 -5.59 -14.31 -12.19
C GLY A 234 -5.38 -14.84 -10.77
N GLN A 235 -6.48 -15.25 -10.14
CA GLN A 235 -6.47 -15.76 -8.77
C GLN A 235 -6.37 -17.29 -8.80
N TYR A 236 -5.45 -17.82 -8.02
CA TYR A 236 -5.21 -19.26 -7.91
C TYR A 236 -5.25 -19.71 -6.46
N PRO A 237 -5.61 -20.97 -6.17
CA PRO A 237 -5.57 -21.49 -4.82
C PRO A 237 -4.13 -21.72 -4.36
N PHE A 238 -3.93 -21.70 -3.04
CA PHE A 238 -2.73 -22.23 -2.42
C PHE A 238 -3.05 -23.32 -1.40
N TYR A 239 -2.09 -24.22 -1.19
CA TYR A 239 -2.19 -25.29 -0.20
C TYR A 239 -0.87 -25.36 0.56
N HIS A 240 -0.89 -24.98 1.83
CA HIS A 240 0.28 -25.11 2.70
C HIS A 240 0.03 -26.19 3.75
N ILE A 241 0.98 -27.10 3.89
CA ILE A 241 0.87 -28.28 4.75
C ILE A 241 2.02 -28.23 5.75
N GLY A 242 1.68 -28.05 7.02
CA GLY A 242 2.64 -27.89 8.10
C GLY A 242 2.59 -29.02 9.12
N PHE A 243 3.75 -29.38 9.64
CA PHE A 243 3.92 -30.28 10.77
C PHE A 243 4.85 -29.63 11.78
N TYR A 244 4.42 -29.51 13.04
CA TYR A 244 5.24 -28.87 14.06
C TYR A 244 5.05 -29.47 15.44
N ALA A 245 6.13 -29.49 16.21
CA ALA A 245 6.10 -29.77 17.63
C ALA A 245 5.97 -28.45 18.39
N ASP A 246 5.05 -28.38 19.35
CA ASP A 246 4.97 -27.25 20.28
C ASP A 246 5.23 -27.69 21.73
N LYS A 247 5.89 -26.80 22.48
CA LYS A 247 6.14 -26.95 23.90
C LYS A 247 5.61 -25.75 24.64
N ARG A 248 4.56 -25.98 25.44
CA ARG A 248 4.05 -24.98 26.37
C ARG A 248 5.01 -24.79 27.55
N LEU A 249 5.60 -23.59 27.66
CA LEU A 249 6.57 -23.24 28.69
C LEU A 249 5.90 -22.76 29.98
N ASN A 250 4.84 -21.98 29.85
CA ASN A 250 4.06 -21.44 30.96
C ASN A 250 2.65 -21.06 30.48
N ARG A 251 1.83 -20.44 31.33
CA ARG A 251 0.45 -20.05 30.98
C ARG A 251 0.35 -19.07 29.80
N LYS A 252 1.39 -18.30 29.51
CA LYS A 252 1.42 -17.30 28.44
C LYS A 252 2.16 -17.75 27.18
N SER A 253 3.24 -18.54 27.33
CA SER A 253 4.20 -18.76 26.24
C SER A 253 4.33 -20.23 25.85
N GLY A 254 4.34 -20.49 24.55
CA GLY A 254 4.77 -21.73 23.93
C GLY A 254 5.85 -21.47 22.88
N LEU A 255 6.67 -22.50 22.63
CA LEU A 255 7.64 -22.51 21.53
C LEU A 255 7.23 -23.56 20.51
N GLN A 256 7.50 -23.27 19.24
CA GLN A 256 7.19 -24.13 18.11
C GLN A 256 8.47 -24.43 17.31
N LEU A 257 8.58 -25.64 16.80
CA LEU A 257 9.58 -26.03 15.82
C LEU A 257 8.90 -26.93 14.79
N GLY A 258 8.99 -26.56 13.51
CA GLY A 258 8.23 -27.24 12.48
C GLY A 258 8.80 -27.14 11.08
N THR A 259 8.11 -27.82 10.18
CA THR A 259 8.34 -27.81 8.73
C THR A 259 7.03 -27.53 8.01
N GLU A 260 7.13 -26.95 6.82
CA GLU A 260 5.98 -26.63 6.00
C GLU A 260 6.29 -26.73 4.51
N ILE A 261 5.34 -27.29 3.76
CA ILE A 261 5.36 -27.37 2.31
C ILE A 261 4.42 -26.29 1.77
N PHE A 262 4.89 -25.50 0.81
CA PHE A 262 4.16 -24.40 0.20
C PHE A 262 3.82 -24.75 -1.25
N LEU A 263 2.53 -24.98 -1.52
CA LEU A 263 2.00 -25.23 -2.86
C LEU A 263 1.15 -24.04 -3.32
N THR A 264 1.80 -22.91 -3.61
CA THR A 264 1.14 -21.68 -4.08
C THR A 264 1.02 -21.68 -5.60
N GLN A 265 -0.16 -21.99 -6.16
CA GLN A 265 -0.30 -22.23 -7.60
C GLN A 265 -0.03 -20.98 -8.45
N ALA A 266 -0.33 -19.78 -7.96
CA ALA A 266 -0.04 -18.51 -8.66
C ALA A 266 1.45 -18.32 -8.99
N VAL A 267 2.36 -19.01 -8.28
CA VAL A 267 3.80 -18.95 -8.55
C VAL A 267 4.15 -19.61 -9.88
N LYS A 268 3.38 -20.61 -10.35
CA LYS A 268 3.64 -21.24 -11.66
C LYS A 268 3.50 -20.25 -12.81
N ASP A 269 2.37 -19.55 -12.83
CA ASP A 269 2.08 -18.53 -13.84
C ASP A 269 3.08 -17.36 -13.73
N PHE A 270 3.46 -17.00 -12.50
CA PHE A 270 4.51 -16.01 -12.28
C PHE A 270 5.90 -16.44 -12.79
N ILE A 271 6.26 -17.72 -12.68
CA ILE A 271 7.50 -18.26 -13.25
C ILE A 271 7.48 -18.15 -14.78
N TYR A 272 6.35 -18.47 -15.41
CA TYR A 272 6.18 -18.33 -16.86
C TYR A 272 6.33 -16.86 -17.29
N TYR A 273 5.64 -15.93 -16.62
CA TYR A 273 5.82 -14.49 -16.83
C TYR A 273 7.29 -14.09 -16.67
N TYR A 274 7.93 -14.48 -15.58
CA TYR A 274 9.27 -14.03 -15.25
C TYR A 274 10.33 -14.55 -16.23
N ALA A 275 10.23 -15.82 -16.65
CA ALA A 275 11.11 -16.43 -17.66
C ALA A 275 10.96 -15.76 -19.04
N THR A 276 9.72 -15.45 -19.42
CA THR A 276 9.40 -14.83 -20.71
C THR A 276 9.76 -13.36 -20.76
N ALA A 277 9.40 -12.61 -19.71
CA ALA A 277 9.57 -11.17 -19.67
C ALA A 277 11.01 -10.77 -19.32
N TYR A 278 11.75 -11.58 -18.55
CA TYR A 278 13.10 -11.27 -18.08
C TYR A 278 14.10 -12.41 -18.39
N PRO A 279 14.36 -12.73 -19.67
CA PRO A 279 15.26 -13.83 -20.05
C PRO A 279 16.68 -13.71 -19.48
N GLN A 280 17.16 -12.48 -19.26
CA GLN A 280 18.46 -12.19 -18.64
C GLN A 280 18.59 -12.67 -17.18
N ARG A 281 17.49 -13.07 -16.54
CA ARG A 281 17.48 -13.59 -15.16
C ARG A 281 17.74 -15.11 -15.09
N ASN A 282 17.89 -15.80 -16.23
CA ASN A 282 18.20 -17.22 -16.32
C ASN A 282 17.23 -18.13 -15.53
N VAL A 283 15.94 -17.80 -15.55
CA VAL A 283 14.87 -18.65 -15.01
C VAL A 283 14.22 -19.39 -16.17
N THR A 284 14.05 -20.70 -16.04
CA THR A 284 13.38 -21.53 -17.04
C THR A 284 11.90 -21.71 -16.69
N ILE A 285 11.04 -21.87 -17.69
CA ILE A 285 9.59 -22.05 -17.54
C ILE A 285 9.21 -23.26 -16.67
N ASP A 286 10.07 -24.28 -16.62
CA ASP A 286 9.90 -25.53 -15.87
C ASP A 286 10.45 -25.46 -14.44
N THR A 287 10.94 -24.30 -13.99
CA THR A 287 11.41 -24.09 -12.61
C THR A 287 10.31 -24.51 -11.62
N ASP A 288 10.67 -25.33 -10.61
CA ASP A 288 9.67 -25.78 -9.65
C ASP A 288 9.22 -24.64 -8.71
N TYR A 289 7.91 -24.44 -8.66
CA TYR A 289 7.21 -23.43 -7.84
C TYR A 289 7.11 -23.80 -6.36
N LYS A 290 7.35 -25.07 -6.01
CA LYS A 290 7.19 -25.59 -4.65
C LYS A 290 8.28 -25.05 -3.73
N LYS A 291 7.91 -24.79 -2.47
CA LYS A 291 8.88 -24.48 -1.41
C LYS A 291 8.70 -25.43 -0.22
N ILE A 292 9.81 -25.69 0.48
CA ILE A 292 9.82 -26.39 1.77
C ILE A 292 10.57 -25.51 2.74
N GLY A 293 9.95 -25.21 3.88
CA GLY A 293 10.53 -24.37 4.92
C GLY A 293 10.62 -25.11 6.24
N VAL A 294 11.63 -24.77 7.04
CA VAL A 294 11.69 -25.08 8.47
C VAL A 294 11.47 -23.79 9.25
N PHE A 295 10.85 -23.85 10.42
CA PHE A 295 10.61 -22.65 11.23
C PHE A 295 10.75 -22.90 12.72
N VAL A 296 11.11 -21.84 13.43
CA VAL A 296 10.92 -21.70 14.88
C VAL A 296 9.80 -20.70 15.11
N GLY A 297 9.03 -20.90 16.16
CA GLY A 297 7.92 -20.00 16.48
C GLY A 297 7.71 -19.79 17.97
N HIS A 298 6.99 -18.72 18.29
CA HIS A 298 6.49 -18.41 19.61
C HIS A 298 4.97 -18.25 19.53
N GLU A 299 4.28 -18.76 20.54
CA GLU A 299 2.83 -18.62 20.68
C GLU A 299 2.51 -17.97 22.03
N LEU A 300 1.82 -16.83 21.98
CA LEU A 300 1.32 -16.09 23.12
C LEU A 300 -0.17 -16.40 23.34
N PHE A 301 -0.52 -16.97 24.48
CA PHE A 301 -1.87 -17.47 24.73
C PHE A 301 -2.72 -16.54 25.59
N VAL A 302 -3.83 -16.05 25.02
CA VAL A 302 -4.81 -15.18 25.66
C VAL A 302 -6.17 -15.86 25.63
N ASN A 303 -6.49 -16.60 26.71
CA ASN A 303 -7.70 -17.43 26.79
C ASN A 303 -7.75 -18.51 25.67
N ARG A 304 -8.81 -18.52 24.84
CA ARG A 304 -8.96 -19.38 23.66
C ARG A 304 -8.31 -18.78 22.42
N LEU A 305 -7.86 -17.53 22.47
CA LEU A 305 -7.08 -16.90 21.42
C LEU A 305 -5.59 -17.12 21.71
N SER A 306 -4.78 -17.23 20.68
CA SER A 306 -3.33 -17.04 20.78
C SER A 306 -2.82 -16.22 19.61
N LEU A 307 -1.70 -15.52 19.84
CA LEU A 307 -0.94 -14.83 18.82
C LEU A 307 0.31 -15.64 18.52
N GLU A 308 0.56 -15.91 17.26
CA GLU A 308 1.67 -16.74 16.79
C GLU A 308 2.65 -15.90 16.00
N PHE A 309 3.93 -16.04 16.30
CA PHE A 309 5.01 -15.50 15.50
C PHE A 309 5.93 -16.64 15.07
N GLN A 310 6.18 -16.78 13.77
CA GLN A 310 7.06 -17.80 13.22
C GLN A 310 8.14 -17.14 12.36
N LEU A 311 9.37 -17.61 12.50
CA LEU A 311 10.50 -17.25 11.65
C LEU A 311 11.07 -18.53 11.05
N GLY A 312 11.14 -18.59 9.73
CA GLY A 312 11.54 -19.77 9.00
C GLY A 312 12.50 -19.50 7.85
N TYR A 313 13.08 -20.59 7.37
CA TYR A 313 14.04 -20.64 6.28
C TYR A 313 13.60 -21.68 5.26
N TYR A 314 13.56 -21.31 3.98
CA TYR A 314 13.28 -22.22 2.89
C TYR A 314 14.49 -23.09 2.60
N VAL A 315 14.43 -24.35 3.02
CA VAL A 315 15.44 -25.37 2.71
C VAL A 315 15.34 -25.86 1.26
N TYR A 316 14.17 -25.69 0.65
CA TYR A 316 13.93 -25.93 -0.78
C TYR A 316 13.20 -24.73 -1.39
N GLN A 317 13.84 -24.03 -2.32
CA GLN A 317 13.28 -22.90 -3.06
C GLN A 317 14.00 -22.75 -4.42
N PRO A 318 13.56 -23.49 -5.45
CA PRO A 318 14.17 -23.41 -6.80
C PRO A 318 13.96 -22.04 -7.46
N PHE A 319 12.75 -21.49 -7.36
CA PHE A 319 12.46 -20.13 -7.84
C PHE A 319 12.91 -19.06 -6.83
N LYS A 320 14.11 -18.51 -7.07
CA LYS A 320 14.78 -17.53 -6.19
C LYS A 320 14.40 -16.08 -6.51
N PHE A 321 13.11 -15.76 -6.41
CA PHE A 321 12.62 -14.37 -6.50
C PHE A 321 12.64 -13.64 -5.15
N GLU A 322 12.29 -14.35 -4.07
CA GLU A 322 12.33 -13.83 -2.70
C GLU A 322 13.56 -14.35 -1.95
N ILE A 323 13.96 -13.64 -0.91
CA ILE A 323 14.98 -14.11 0.04
C ILE A 323 14.56 -15.46 0.66
N PRO A 324 15.52 -16.30 1.08
CA PRO A 324 15.23 -17.64 1.60
C PRO A 324 14.67 -17.65 3.03
N VAL A 325 14.39 -16.50 3.61
CA VAL A 325 13.81 -16.35 4.95
C VAL A 325 12.36 -15.91 4.81
N TYR A 326 11.48 -16.44 5.67
CA TYR A 326 10.10 -16.01 5.77
C TYR A 326 9.69 -15.86 7.22
N ASP A 327 8.72 -15.00 7.44
CA ASP A 327 8.10 -14.74 8.72
C ASP A 327 6.59 -14.89 8.60
N ARG A 328 5.94 -15.12 9.74
CA ARG A 328 4.48 -15.09 9.85
C ARG A 328 4.06 -14.55 11.20
N LEU A 329 3.00 -13.75 11.18
CA LEU A 329 2.23 -13.40 12.35
C LEU A 329 0.81 -13.90 12.17
N GLY A 330 0.29 -14.62 13.15
CA GLY A 330 -1.06 -15.17 13.08
C GLY A 330 -1.82 -15.01 14.38
N ALA A 331 -3.14 -15.14 14.27
CA ALA A 331 -4.04 -15.29 15.39
C ALA A 331 -4.72 -16.65 15.28
N LYS A 332 -4.65 -17.45 16.34
CA LYS A 332 -5.25 -18.77 16.42
C LYS A 332 -6.35 -18.79 17.45
N TYR A 333 -7.47 -19.40 17.10
CA TYR A 333 -8.60 -19.62 17.99
C TYR A 333 -8.82 -21.11 18.25
N TYR A 334 -8.75 -21.50 19.52
CA TYR A 334 -8.95 -22.87 19.98
C TYR A 334 -10.45 -23.18 20.12
N LEU A 335 -10.99 -23.90 19.13
CA LEU A 335 -12.36 -24.43 19.15
C LEU A 335 -12.51 -25.50 20.24
N THR A 336 -11.50 -26.35 20.36
CA THR A 336 -11.33 -27.34 21.44
C THR A 336 -9.88 -27.36 21.90
N LYS A 337 -9.54 -28.23 22.87
CA LYS A 337 -8.15 -28.41 23.31
C LYS A 337 -7.22 -28.95 22.21
N ASN A 338 -7.78 -29.59 21.18
CA ASN A 338 -7.03 -30.29 20.13
C ASN A 338 -7.29 -29.74 18.72
N ILE A 339 -8.27 -28.85 18.56
CA ILE A 339 -8.67 -28.30 17.27
C ILE A 339 -8.67 -26.78 17.40
N SER A 340 -7.97 -26.15 16.46
CA SER A 340 -7.90 -24.70 16.35
C SER A 340 -8.06 -24.28 14.90
N THR A 341 -8.45 -23.04 14.70
CA THR A 341 -8.39 -22.35 13.41
C THR A 341 -7.43 -21.19 13.54
N ASP A 342 -6.64 -20.92 12.49
CA ASP A 342 -5.70 -19.81 12.47
C ASP A 342 -5.90 -18.91 11.25
N GLU A 343 -5.68 -17.63 11.44
CA GLU A 343 -5.44 -16.67 10.37
C GLU A 343 -3.96 -16.27 10.44
N MET A 344 -3.25 -16.34 9.31
CA MET A 344 -1.85 -15.95 9.24
C MET A 344 -1.63 -14.86 8.20
N LYS A 345 -0.81 -13.88 8.57
CA LYS A 345 -0.36 -12.78 7.73
C LYS A 345 1.16 -12.86 7.59
N LYS A 346 1.66 -12.64 6.36
CA LYS A 346 3.09 -12.41 6.12
C LYS A 346 3.40 -10.99 6.60
N ILE A 347 4.40 -10.81 7.45
CA ILE A 347 4.86 -9.48 7.82
C ILE A 347 5.89 -9.05 6.78
N ILE A 348 5.55 -8.05 5.99
CA ILE A 348 6.56 -7.30 5.24
C ILE A 348 6.71 -5.97 6.00
N TYR A 349 7.68 -5.93 6.93
CA TYR A 349 8.11 -4.76 7.71
C TYR A 349 7.17 -4.21 8.82
N LEU A 350 6.71 -5.02 9.79
CA LEU A 350 6.13 -4.49 11.06
C LEU A 350 7.18 -4.20 12.14
N LEU A 351 8.39 -4.75 12.02
CA LEU A 351 9.50 -4.51 12.97
C LEU A 351 10.11 -3.10 12.86
N THR A 352 9.76 -2.32 11.83
CA THR A 352 10.20 -0.94 11.67
C THR A 352 9.48 0.03 12.61
N LEU A 353 8.31 -0.31 13.17
CA LEU A 353 7.55 0.56 14.07
C LEU A 353 8.32 0.89 15.37
N ALA A 354 9.25 0.02 15.81
CA ALA A 354 10.11 0.27 16.98
C ALA A 354 11.37 1.11 16.66
N LEU A 355 11.69 1.34 15.38
CA LEU A 355 12.89 2.07 14.92
C LEU A 355 12.59 3.43 14.26
N VAL A 356 11.32 3.73 13.95
CA VAL A 356 10.92 4.99 13.29
C VAL A 356 11.01 6.22 14.23
N THR A 357 11.21 6.04 15.54
CA THR A 357 11.46 7.18 16.45
C THR A 357 12.90 7.74 16.38
N LEU A 358 13.75 7.26 15.45
CA LEU A 358 15.15 7.68 15.31
C LEU A 358 15.54 8.18 13.91
N SER A 359 14.59 8.39 12.98
CA SER A 359 14.95 9.01 11.70
C SER A 359 15.14 10.52 11.87
N CYS A 360 16.39 10.95 11.71
CA CYS A 360 16.87 12.32 11.77
C CYS A 360 16.28 13.17 10.61
N SER A 361 15.02 13.58 10.76
CA SER A 361 14.47 14.73 10.03
C SER A 361 14.67 15.98 10.88
N LYS A 362 14.90 17.14 10.27
CA LYS A 362 14.90 18.41 11.00
C LYS A 362 13.47 18.64 11.50
N PRO A 363 13.20 18.61 12.82
CA PRO A 363 11.82 18.67 13.31
C PRO A 363 11.11 20.00 12.98
N SER A 364 11.88 21.07 12.72
CA SER A 364 11.37 22.37 12.30
C SER A 364 10.61 22.30 10.96
N ASP A 365 11.17 21.60 9.97
CA ASP A 365 10.65 21.56 8.60
C ASP A 365 9.28 20.85 8.56
N CYS A 366 9.05 19.90 9.48
CA CYS A 366 7.80 19.16 9.60
C CYS A 366 6.60 20.03 10.01
N ILE A 367 6.84 21.12 10.75
CA ILE A 367 5.80 21.93 11.41
C ILE A 367 5.70 23.33 10.76
N GLU A 368 6.56 23.64 9.80
CA GLU A 368 6.56 24.91 9.09
C GLU A 368 5.33 25.05 8.17
N SER A 369 4.64 26.19 8.28
CA SER A 369 3.49 26.53 7.43
C SER A 369 3.92 26.90 6.01
N THR A 370 3.07 26.64 5.01
CA THR A 370 3.31 27.04 3.60
C THR A 370 3.51 28.56 3.42
N GLY A 371 2.78 29.39 4.17
CA GLY A 371 2.72 30.84 3.97
C GLY A 371 1.96 31.22 2.69
N ASP A 372 2.08 32.48 2.27
CA ASP A 372 1.42 32.98 1.05
C ASP A 372 2.04 32.37 -0.22
N ILE A 373 1.22 32.12 -1.24
CA ILE A 373 1.72 31.61 -2.52
C ILE A 373 2.33 32.75 -3.33
N ILE A 374 3.64 32.67 -3.57
CA ILE A 374 4.41 33.64 -4.34
C ILE A 374 4.91 33.04 -5.65
N THR A 375 5.35 33.90 -6.57
CA THR A 375 5.98 33.49 -7.84
C THR A 375 7.32 34.19 -8.00
N LYS A 376 8.38 33.44 -8.34
CA LYS A 376 9.73 33.95 -8.53
C LYS A 376 10.28 33.55 -9.89
N ASN A 377 10.77 34.54 -10.62
CA ASN A 377 11.53 34.31 -11.85
C ASN A 377 12.94 33.82 -11.50
N ILE A 378 13.37 32.74 -12.13
CA ILE A 378 14.73 32.23 -11.98
C ILE A 378 15.61 32.89 -13.04
N GLU A 379 16.70 33.49 -12.59
CA GLU A 379 17.70 34.07 -13.48
C GLU A 379 18.47 32.95 -14.18
N ILE A 380 18.49 33.00 -15.52
CA ILE A 380 19.21 32.05 -16.36
C ILE A 380 20.46 32.76 -16.86
N PRO A 381 21.68 32.23 -16.59
CA PRO A 381 22.90 32.84 -17.11
C PRO A 381 22.87 32.90 -18.65
N ALA A 382 23.34 34.01 -19.22
CA ALA A 382 23.25 34.25 -20.67
C ALA A 382 23.97 33.21 -21.55
N THR A 383 24.92 32.47 -20.98
CA THR A 383 25.66 31.39 -21.66
C THR A 383 25.02 30.01 -21.50
N THR A 384 23.95 29.91 -20.71
CA THR A 384 23.28 28.66 -20.40
C THR A 384 22.12 28.44 -21.36
N ILE A 385 22.14 27.29 -22.04
CA ILE A 385 21.02 26.78 -22.82
C ILE A 385 20.70 25.38 -22.29
N PHE A 386 19.45 25.13 -21.94
CA PHE A 386 18.99 23.79 -21.58
C PHE A 386 18.09 23.20 -22.67
N THR A 387 18.24 21.91 -22.91
CA THR A 387 17.37 21.13 -23.81
C THR A 387 16.72 19.96 -23.09
N LYS A 388 17.13 19.67 -21.85
CA LYS A 388 16.58 18.61 -21.01
C LYS A 388 16.03 19.19 -19.72
N ILE A 389 14.99 18.58 -19.19
CA ILE A 389 14.39 18.96 -17.91
C ILE A 389 14.31 17.71 -17.03
N LYS A 390 14.86 17.79 -15.82
CA LYS A 390 14.75 16.76 -14.79
C LYS A 390 14.20 17.39 -13.52
N PHE A 391 13.11 16.85 -12.99
CA PHE A 391 12.49 17.39 -11.78
C PHE A 391 12.08 16.26 -10.84
N TYR A 392 12.10 16.58 -9.55
CA TYR A 392 11.96 15.63 -8.45
C TYR A 392 10.61 15.74 -7.73
N LYS A 393 10.44 14.90 -6.72
CA LYS A 393 9.24 14.76 -5.88
C LYS A 393 8.60 16.11 -5.52
N GLY A 394 7.27 16.15 -5.51
CA GLY A 394 6.51 17.32 -5.08
C GLY A 394 6.35 18.45 -6.10
N ILE A 395 7.06 18.40 -7.23
CA ILE A 395 7.07 19.46 -8.24
C ILE A 395 6.17 19.11 -9.42
N SER A 396 5.16 19.95 -9.69
CA SER A 396 4.42 19.96 -10.96
C SER A 396 5.13 20.82 -11.99
N VAL A 397 5.08 20.43 -13.28
CA VAL A 397 5.72 21.18 -14.37
C VAL A 397 4.70 21.54 -15.44
N ILE A 398 4.71 22.82 -15.85
CA ILE A 398 3.93 23.32 -16.98
C ILE A 398 4.89 23.83 -18.06
N LEU A 399 4.85 23.20 -19.23
CA LEU A 399 5.72 23.49 -20.36
C LEU A 399 5.04 24.39 -21.39
N THR A 400 5.72 25.45 -21.82
CA THR A 400 5.29 26.30 -22.94
C THR A 400 6.42 26.33 -23.97
N GLN A 401 6.11 26.17 -25.26
CA GLN A 401 7.11 26.41 -26.30
C GLN A 401 7.19 27.91 -26.61
N GLY A 402 8.41 28.47 -26.61
CA GLY A 402 8.62 29.90 -26.87
C GLY A 402 10.06 30.24 -27.23
N GLY A 403 10.27 31.34 -27.95
CA GLY A 403 11.59 31.71 -28.49
C GLY A 403 12.66 32.07 -27.44
N ILE A 404 12.26 32.33 -26.20
CA ILE A 404 13.15 32.75 -25.10
C ILE A 404 12.99 31.77 -23.93
N GLN A 405 14.11 31.30 -23.37
CA GLN A 405 14.08 30.42 -22.22
C GLN A 405 13.66 31.19 -20.96
N ARG A 406 12.68 30.65 -20.23
CA ARG A 406 12.18 31.22 -18.97
C ARG A 406 11.84 30.10 -17.98
N VAL A 407 12.20 30.29 -16.71
CA VAL A 407 11.82 29.40 -15.61
C VAL A 407 11.19 30.24 -14.50
N GLU A 408 9.98 29.88 -14.09
CA GLU A 408 9.24 30.57 -13.03
C GLU A 408 8.78 29.53 -11.99
N VAL A 409 9.10 29.78 -10.73
CA VAL A 409 8.71 28.91 -9.61
C VAL A 409 7.55 29.56 -8.87
N LYS A 410 6.42 28.85 -8.76
CA LYS A 410 5.27 29.22 -7.93
C LYS A 410 5.17 28.26 -6.76
N THR A 411 5.36 28.77 -5.54
CA THR A 411 5.30 27.98 -4.30
C THR A 411 4.98 28.87 -3.10
N GLY A 412 4.82 28.29 -1.92
CA GLY A 412 4.68 29.03 -0.66
C GLY A 412 5.93 29.83 -0.32
N GLU A 413 5.77 31.03 0.23
CA GLU A 413 6.88 31.93 0.57
C GLU A 413 7.92 31.28 1.49
N ASN A 414 7.48 30.45 2.43
CA ASN A 414 8.37 29.76 3.37
C ASN A 414 9.12 28.59 2.69
N LEU A 415 8.55 28.03 1.61
CA LEU A 415 9.14 26.90 0.88
C LEU A 415 10.10 27.35 -0.24
N MET A 416 10.04 28.63 -0.64
CA MET A 416 10.79 29.14 -1.79
C MET A 416 12.31 28.94 -1.67
N ASN A 417 12.86 29.03 -0.45
CA ASN A 417 14.29 28.87 -0.22
C ASN A 417 14.76 27.41 -0.32
N ASP A 418 13.83 26.45 -0.21
CA ASP A 418 14.11 25.02 -0.35
C ASP A 418 13.95 24.53 -1.80
N ILE A 419 13.40 25.36 -2.70
CA ILE A 419 13.32 25.05 -4.12
C ILE A 419 14.64 25.36 -4.80
N GLU A 420 15.34 24.31 -5.18
CA GLU A 420 16.63 24.37 -5.84
C GLU A 420 16.46 24.22 -7.36
N VAL A 421 16.99 25.20 -8.11
CA VAL A 421 17.02 25.19 -9.57
C VAL A 421 18.47 25.27 -10.03
N GLN A 422 18.93 24.24 -10.74
CA GLN A 422 20.30 24.11 -11.21
C GLN A 422 20.35 23.89 -12.72
N PHE A 423 21.41 24.37 -13.35
CA PHE A 423 21.71 24.13 -14.76
C PHE A 423 23.00 23.30 -14.86
N SER A 424 22.86 22.08 -15.38
CA SER A 424 23.97 21.14 -15.54
C SER A 424 24.73 21.37 -16.85
N SER A 425 26.00 20.97 -16.88
CA SER A 425 26.88 21.09 -18.05
C SER A 425 26.38 20.30 -19.27
N ASP A 426 25.51 19.31 -19.07
CA ASP A 426 24.90 18.49 -20.12
C ASP A 426 23.59 19.08 -20.68
N SER A 427 23.36 20.38 -20.47
CA SER A 427 22.15 21.11 -20.89
C SER A 427 20.86 20.65 -20.20
N THR A 428 20.97 20.15 -18.96
CA THR A 428 19.82 19.75 -18.14
C THR A 428 19.45 20.82 -17.11
N LEU A 429 18.19 21.26 -17.14
CA LEU A 429 17.53 22.00 -16.07
C LEU A 429 17.11 21.00 -14.98
N ILE A 430 17.70 21.10 -13.80
CA ILE A 430 17.41 20.25 -12.64
C ILE A 430 16.64 21.05 -11.59
N ILE A 431 15.49 20.53 -11.17
CA ILE A 431 14.61 21.19 -10.19
C ILE A 431 14.35 20.23 -9.03
N LYS A 432 14.68 20.64 -7.81
CA LYS A 432 14.47 19.88 -6.58
C LYS A 432 13.71 20.68 -5.55
N ASP A 433 12.85 19.98 -4.82
CA ASP A 433 12.24 20.48 -3.60
C ASP A 433 12.96 19.77 -2.45
N ASN A 434 13.73 20.53 -1.68
CA ASN A 434 14.53 20.00 -0.57
C ASN A 434 13.75 19.95 0.75
N THR A 435 12.44 20.23 0.73
CA THR A 435 11.60 20.08 1.92
C THR A 435 11.54 18.61 2.34
N THR A 436 11.84 18.34 3.61
CA THR A 436 12.04 16.97 4.10
C THR A 436 10.76 16.33 4.66
N CYS A 437 9.78 17.15 5.04
CA CYS A 437 8.64 16.73 5.85
C CYS A 437 7.45 17.68 5.72
N ASN A 438 6.23 17.12 5.75
CA ASN A 438 4.97 17.86 5.75
C ASN A 438 4.06 17.16 6.76
N TRP A 439 4.08 17.49 8.06
CA TRP A 439 3.15 16.87 9.03
C TRP A 439 1.88 17.70 9.27
N VAL A 440 1.96 19.00 9.02
CA VAL A 440 0.88 19.95 9.34
C VAL A 440 0.41 20.78 8.14
N ARG A 441 1.09 20.68 6.99
CA ARG A 441 0.80 21.47 5.78
C ARG A 441 0.40 20.58 4.61
N GLU A 442 -0.37 21.16 3.69
CA GLU A 442 -0.81 20.47 2.48
C GLU A 442 0.37 20.11 1.54
N TYR A 443 0.22 19.00 0.83
CA TYR A 443 1.21 18.50 -0.12
C TYR A 443 1.06 19.14 -1.51
N GLY A 444 2.18 19.30 -2.22
CA GLY A 444 2.17 19.65 -3.65
C GLY A 444 1.93 21.11 -4.00
N GLN A 445 2.47 22.01 -3.18
CA GLN A 445 2.30 23.46 -3.34
C GLN A 445 3.26 24.08 -4.37
N THR A 446 4.16 23.29 -4.97
CA THR A 446 5.20 23.77 -5.90
C THR A 446 4.84 23.45 -7.36
N THR A 447 4.73 24.48 -8.18
CA THR A 447 4.58 24.39 -9.64
C THR A 447 5.69 25.19 -10.33
N VAL A 448 6.35 24.58 -11.31
CA VAL A 448 7.37 25.24 -12.13
C VAL A 448 6.89 25.39 -13.56
N TYR A 449 6.95 26.62 -14.05
CA TYR A 449 6.66 26.97 -15.43
C TYR A 449 7.96 27.04 -16.21
N VAL A 450 8.05 26.31 -17.31
CA VAL A 450 9.23 26.29 -18.17
C VAL A 450 8.83 26.70 -19.59
N THR A 451 9.44 27.76 -20.09
CA THR A 451 9.36 28.18 -21.50
C THR A 451 10.67 27.89 -22.19
N ALA A 452 10.65 27.23 -23.35
CA ALA A 452 11.86 26.95 -24.12
C ALA A 452 11.58 26.80 -25.63
N PRO A 453 12.56 27.09 -26.50
CA PRO A 453 12.37 26.97 -27.95
C PRO A 453 12.44 25.51 -28.43
N ASN A 454 13.21 24.67 -27.74
CA ASN A 454 13.37 23.26 -28.06
C ASN A 454 13.74 22.44 -26.81
N ILE A 455 12.96 21.41 -26.49
CA ILE A 455 13.25 20.42 -25.44
C ILE A 455 13.31 19.03 -26.06
N THR A 456 14.40 18.32 -25.78
CA THR A 456 14.61 16.94 -26.25
C THR A 456 14.19 15.91 -25.22
N ASP A 457 14.23 16.24 -23.93
CA ASP A 457 14.01 15.29 -22.83
C ASP A 457 13.23 15.91 -21.68
N ILE A 458 12.23 15.18 -21.20
CA ILE A 458 11.50 15.47 -19.97
C ILE A 458 11.59 14.25 -19.06
N ILE A 459 12.35 14.35 -17.99
CA ILE A 459 12.65 13.27 -17.04
C ILE A 459 11.92 13.57 -15.72
N SER A 460 10.86 12.80 -15.44
CA SER A 460 10.07 12.92 -14.22
C SER A 460 10.54 11.95 -13.15
N LYS A 461 10.80 12.50 -11.96
CA LYS A 461 10.95 11.77 -10.68
C LYS A 461 9.89 12.22 -9.67
N SER A 462 8.81 12.84 -10.17
CA SER A 462 7.73 13.43 -9.38
C SER A 462 6.46 12.60 -9.47
N GLU A 463 5.66 12.67 -8.42
CA GLU A 463 4.27 12.20 -8.35
C GLU A 463 3.26 13.22 -8.88
N LYS A 464 3.71 14.43 -9.23
CA LYS A 464 2.86 15.52 -9.74
C LYS A 464 2.80 15.56 -11.26
N ASN A 465 1.75 16.19 -11.76
CA ASN A 465 1.46 16.22 -13.19
C ASN A 465 2.43 17.10 -13.97
N ILE A 466 2.65 16.69 -15.22
CA ILE A 466 3.39 17.37 -16.26
C ILE A 466 2.39 17.76 -17.33
N THR A 467 2.31 19.04 -17.66
CA THR A 467 1.31 19.54 -18.62
C THR A 467 1.96 20.44 -19.66
N SER A 468 1.48 20.39 -20.91
CA SER A 468 1.82 21.41 -21.90
C SER A 468 0.77 22.51 -21.94
N ASN A 469 1.22 23.75 -21.97
CA ASN A 469 0.42 24.92 -22.29
C ASN A 469 0.54 25.19 -23.80
N GLY A 470 -0.39 24.59 -24.56
CA GLY A 470 -0.37 24.60 -26.02
C GLY A 470 0.39 23.42 -26.63
N ILE A 471 0.61 23.52 -27.94
CA ILE A 471 1.20 22.47 -28.77
C ILE A 471 2.73 22.55 -28.71
N LEU A 472 3.38 21.41 -28.45
CA LEU A 472 4.82 21.26 -28.51
C LEU A 472 5.25 20.70 -29.87
N THR A 473 6.05 21.46 -30.61
CA THR A 473 6.58 21.09 -31.94
C THR A 473 8.07 20.74 -31.93
N TYR A 474 8.58 20.27 -30.80
CA TYR A 474 9.98 19.85 -30.66
C TYR A 474 10.26 18.65 -31.56
N PRO A 475 11.21 18.72 -32.52
CA PRO A 475 11.38 17.69 -33.55
C PRO A 475 11.49 16.27 -33.00
N ASN A 476 12.25 16.10 -31.92
CA ASN A 476 12.40 14.84 -31.19
C ASN A 476 12.16 15.12 -29.70
N LEU A 477 11.23 14.40 -29.10
CA LEU A 477 10.91 14.52 -27.68
C LEU A 477 10.89 13.14 -27.02
N ARG A 478 11.63 13.01 -25.91
CA ARG A 478 11.62 11.84 -25.05
C ARG A 478 10.99 12.19 -23.70
N LEU A 479 10.04 11.37 -23.28
CA LEU A 479 9.40 11.43 -21.97
C LEU A 479 9.86 10.23 -21.15
N GLU A 480 10.49 10.49 -20.01
CA GLU A 480 11.04 9.45 -19.14
C GLU A 480 10.41 9.51 -17.75
N SER A 481 9.94 8.35 -17.28
CA SER A 481 9.44 8.15 -15.92
C SER A 481 9.90 6.77 -15.42
N ILE A 482 11.21 6.63 -15.24
CA ILE A 482 11.88 5.38 -14.87
C ILE A 482 12.40 5.45 -13.43
N ASP A 483 12.16 4.42 -12.62
CA ASP A 483 12.66 4.22 -11.26
C ASP A 483 13.85 3.22 -11.28
N ILE A 484 15.03 3.70 -11.67
CA ILE A 484 16.30 2.94 -11.59
C ILE A 484 17.26 3.59 -10.59
N SER A 485 17.35 4.92 -10.62
CA SER A 485 18.12 5.73 -9.69
C SER A 485 17.40 7.05 -9.41
N ASP A 486 17.66 7.60 -8.23
CA ASP A 486 17.20 8.93 -7.78
C ASP A 486 15.67 9.08 -7.61
N GLY A 487 14.96 8.00 -7.29
CA GLY A 487 13.53 8.00 -6.97
C GLY A 487 12.60 7.65 -8.14
N ALA A 488 11.30 7.57 -7.82
CA ALA A 488 10.26 7.08 -8.73
C ALA A 488 9.44 8.21 -9.35
N GLY A 489 9.38 8.27 -10.69
CA GLY A 489 8.39 9.07 -11.41
C GLY A 489 7.04 8.36 -11.44
N THR A 490 5.98 9.02 -10.97
CA THR A 490 4.62 8.45 -10.87
C THR A 490 3.50 9.39 -11.32
N GLY A 491 3.83 10.65 -11.60
CA GLY A 491 2.89 11.67 -12.09
C GLY A 491 2.50 11.50 -13.55
N ASP A 492 1.39 12.14 -13.93
CA ASP A 492 0.81 11.99 -15.26
C ASP A 492 1.33 13.04 -16.25
N PHE A 493 1.52 12.63 -17.51
CA PHE A 493 1.90 13.49 -18.62
C PHE A 493 0.65 13.84 -19.43
N ASN A 494 0.36 15.14 -19.55
CA ASN A 494 -0.78 15.68 -20.29
C ASN A 494 -0.27 16.62 -21.37
N LEU A 495 0.01 16.11 -22.57
CA LEU A 495 0.76 16.83 -23.60
C LEU A 495 0.05 16.84 -24.95
N GLN A 496 0.10 17.98 -25.63
CA GLN A 496 -0.27 18.15 -27.04
C GLN A 496 1.01 18.25 -27.88
N ILE A 497 1.21 17.32 -28.81
CA ILE A 497 2.49 17.15 -29.51
C ILE A 497 2.29 17.12 -31.03
N PHE A 498 3.11 17.89 -31.75
CA PHE A 498 3.22 17.80 -33.20
C PHE A 498 4.68 17.73 -33.66
N ASN A 499 5.20 16.53 -33.91
CA ASN A 499 6.64 16.38 -34.17
C ASN A 499 7.02 15.23 -35.11
N ASN A 500 8.33 15.01 -35.27
CA ASN A 500 8.84 13.89 -36.05
C ASN A 500 8.94 12.62 -35.21
N GLN A 501 9.34 12.72 -33.94
CA GLN A 501 9.52 11.54 -33.09
C GLN A 501 9.14 11.79 -31.64
N LEU A 502 8.32 10.90 -31.09
CA LEU A 502 8.03 10.79 -29.67
C LEU A 502 8.54 9.45 -29.13
N ILE A 503 9.29 9.51 -28.02
CA ILE A 503 9.71 8.34 -27.26
C ILE A 503 9.12 8.44 -25.85
N ILE A 504 8.47 7.38 -25.38
CA ILE A 504 8.00 7.27 -24.00
C ILE A 504 8.68 6.09 -23.35
N GLU A 505 9.28 6.33 -22.18
CA GLU A 505 9.94 5.31 -21.38
C GLU A 505 9.43 5.33 -19.94
N THR A 506 8.89 4.21 -19.47
CA THR A 506 8.41 4.09 -18.09
C THR A 506 8.55 2.67 -17.56
N ASN A 507 8.68 2.54 -16.24
CA ASN A 507 8.69 1.25 -15.54
C ASN A 507 7.80 1.25 -14.27
N ASN A 508 6.91 2.23 -14.12
CA ASN A 508 6.10 2.38 -12.91
C ASN A 508 4.61 2.64 -13.25
N ILE A 509 3.98 3.69 -12.69
CA ILE A 509 2.53 3.90 -12.78
C ILE A 509 2.09 5.17 -13.53
N SER A 510 3.02 5.94 -14.09
CA SER A 510 2.71 7.19 -14.80
C SER A 510 1.77 6.93 -15.97
N ASN A 511 0.75 7.78 -16.12
CA ASN A 511 -0.14 7.75 -17.27
C ASN A 511 0.26 8.84 -18.27
N PHE A 512 0.11 8.54 -19.55
CA PHE A 512 0.46 9.44 -20.65
C PHE A 512 -0.78 9.75 -21.47
N TYR A 513 -1.34 10.95 -21.28
CA TYR A 513 -2.44 11.48 -22.07
C TYR A 513 -1.86 12.35 -23.19
N ILE A 514 -1.78 11.77 -24.38
CA ILE A 514 -1.09 12.36 -25.54
C ILE A 514 -2.08 12.58 -26.67
N SER A 515 -2.00 13.76 -27.30
CA SER A 515 -2.81 14.13 -28.47
C SER A 515 -1.98 14.88 -29.51
N GLY A 516 -2.47 14.92 -30.75
CA GLY A 516 -1.79 15.54 -31.88
C GLY A 516 -1.32 14.53 -32.91
N GLN A 517 -0.09 14.68 -33.44
CA GLN A 517 0.42 13.77 -34.48
C GLN A 517 1.96 13.66 -34.47
N THR A 518 2.47 12.51 -34.89
CA THR A 518 3.91 12.27 -35.04
C THR A 518 4.23 11.33 -36.19
N VAL A 519 5.48 11.33 -36.67
CA VAL A 519 5.93 10.34 -37.65
C VAL A 519 6.27 9.02 -36.93
N ASN A 520 7.17 9.04 -35.96
CA ASN A 520 7.60 7.84 -35.24
C ASN A 520 7.23 7.91 -33.76
N PHE A 521 6.49 6.92 -33.28
CA PHE A 521 6.11 6.81 -31.88
C PHE A 521 6.67 5.52 -31.26
N TYR A 522 7.53 5.67 -30.26
CA TYR A 522 8.10 4.57 -29.49
C TYR A 522 7.48 4.52 -28.08
N ALA A 523 6.75 3.45 -27.77
CA ALA A 523 6.12 3.22 -26.48
C ALA A 523 6.84 2.09 -25.72
N ASN A 524 7.80 2.46 -24.87
CA ASN A 524 8.65 1.53 -24.13
C ASN A 524 8.25 1.46 -22.65
N PHE A 525 7.39 0.51 -22.32
CA PHE A 525 6.88 0.28 -20.96
C PHE A 525 7.57 -0.96 -20.40
N TYR A 526 8.62 -0.75 -19.61
CA TYR A 526 9.53 -1.79 -19.16
C TYR A 526 9.04 -2.58 -17.93
N GLU A 527 8.09 -2.04 -17.17
CA GLU A 527 7.44 -2.65 -16.00
C GLU A 527 6.25 -1.78 -15.54
N GLY A 528 5.46 -2.28 -14.60
CA GLY A 528 4.53 -1.47 -13.81
C GLY A 528 3.07 -1.50 -14.31
N ASN A 529 2.31 -0.48 -13.94
CA ASN A 529 0.88 -0.34 -14.23
C ASN A 529 0.54 1.01 -14.88
N GLY A 530 1.56 1.70 -15.42
CA GLY A 530 1.41 2.91 -16.20
C GLY A 530 0.62 2.63 -17.47
N ARG A 531 -0.07 3.66 -17.96
CA ARG A 531 -1.02 3.57 -19.08
C ARG A 531 -0.70 4.63 -20.13
N ILE A 532 -1.02 4.38 -21.39
CA ILE A 532 -1.04 5.44 -22.40
C ILE A 532 -2.45 5.59 -22.99
N GLU A 533 -2.88 6.85 -23.05
CA GLU A 533 -4.12 7.35 -23.62
C GLU A 533 -3.78 8.22 -24.82
N ALA A 534 -3.52 7.57 -25.96
CA ALA A 534 -3.10 8.18 -27.22
C ALA A 534 -4.07 7.83 -28.37
N GLY A 535 -5.36 7.62 -28.04
CA GLY A 535 -6.41 7.33 -29.02
C GLY A 535 -6.70 8.46 -30.01
N ASN A 536 -6.27 9.68 -29.69
CA ASN A 536 -6.39 10.87 -30.56
C ASN A 536 -5.00 11.38 -31.02
N PHE A 537 -4.00 10.50 -31.05
CA PHE A 537 -2.63 10.84 -31.43
C PHE A 537 -2.23 10.07 -32.70
N MET A 538 -2.33 10.74 -33.85
CA MET A 538 -2.07 10.12 -35.14
C MET A 538 -0.56 9.87 -35.32
N ALA A 539 -0.12 8.62 -35.22
CA ALA A 539 1.27 8.24 -35.41
C ALA A 539 1.43 7.44 -36.71
N GLN A 540 2.36 7.84 -37.59
CA GLN A 540 2.60 7.10 -38.83
C GLN A 540 3.12 5.69 -38.53
N ASN A 541 4.15 5.59 -37.70
CA ASN A 541 4.76 4.34 -37.29
C ASN A 541 4.74 4.21 -35.77
N ILE A 542 4.18 3.12 -35.23
CA ILE A 542 4.18 2.83 -33.80
C ILE A 542 5.06 1.60 -33.52
N PHE A 543 5.97 1.74 -32.55
CA PHE A 543 6.86 0.69 -32.07
C PHE A 543 6.58 0.44 -30.58
N ILE A 544 6.29 -0.80 -30.22
CA ILE A 544 5.82 -1.17 -28.88
C ILE A 544 6.78 -2.14 -28.19
N TYR A 545 7.13 -1.80 -26.96
CA TYR A 545 7.67 -2.74 -25.99
C TYR A 545 6.86 -2.66 -24.71
N HIS A 546 6.07 -3.69 -24.41
CA HIS A 546 5.10 -3.62 -23.33
C HIS A 546 5.23 -4.77 -22.32
N ARG A 547 5.85 -4.49 -21.19
CA ARG A 547 5.91 -5.34 -19.99
C ARG A 547 5.03 -4.81 -18.85
N GLY A 548 4.14 -3.86 -19.16
CA GLY A 548 3.20 -3.27 -18.20
C GLY A 548 1.92 -4.08 -18.06
N THR A 549 1.19 -3.85 -16.98
CA THR A 549 -0.06 -4.56 -16.64
C THR A 549 -1.34 -3.79 -17.01
N ASN A 550 -1.18 -2.60 -17.61
CA ASN A 550 -2.25 -1.70 -18.01
C ASN A 550 -2.18 -1.41 -19.51
N ASP A 551 -3.25 -0.88 -20.08
CA ASP A 551 -3.43 -0.86 -21.53
C ASP A 551 -2.71 0.30 -22.23
N MET A 552 -2.36 0.06 -23.49
CA MET A 552 -1.90 1.08 -24.42
C MET A 552 -3.00 1.40 -25.44
N ILE A 553 -3.60 2.58 -25.34
CA ILE A 553 -4.56 3.04 -26.34
C ILE A 553 -3.81 3.91 -27.35
N VAL A 554 -3.84 3.52 -28.63
CA VAL A 554 -3.02 4.14 -29.69
C VAL A 554 -3.77 4.30 -31.01
N TYR A 555 -3.32 5.22 -31.87
CA TYR A 555 -3.91 5.48 -33.20
C TYR A 555 -2.84 5.36 -34.32
N PRO A 556 -2.55 4.13 -34.82
CA PRO A 556 -1.57 3.93 -35.88
C PRO A 556 -2.16 4.29 -37.26
N ILE A 557 -1.38 4.97 -38.11
CA ILE A 557 -1.78 5.30 -39.50
C ILE A 557 -1.20 4.28 -40.50
N THR A 558 0.13 4.13 -40.51
CA THR A 558 0.81 3.30 -41.51
C THR A 558 1.15 1.92 -40.97
N LYS A 559 1.80 1.83 -39.80
CA LYS A 559 2.19 0.54 -39.20
C LYS A 559 2.21 0.53 -37.67
N ILE A 560 2.09 -0.67 -37.12
CA ILE A 560 2.31 -0.99 -35.71
C ILE A 560 3.08 -2.30 -35.59
N GLU A 561 4.15 -2.30 -34.79
CA GLU A 561 4.98 -3.48 -34.52
C GLU A 561 5.49 -3.48 -33.08
N GLY A 562 5.72 -4.66 -32.50
CA GLY A 562 6.23 -4.74 -31.13
C GLY A 562 5.99 -6.06 -30.42
N ASN A 563 6.26 -6.05 -29.11
CA ASN A 563 6.17 -7.24 -28.26
C ASN A 563 5.43 -6.92 -26.95
N LEU A 564 4.53 -7.83 -26.54
CA LEU A 564 3.80 -7.78 -25.28
C LEU A 564 4.28 -8.92 -24.37
N TYR A 565 4.74 -8.59 -23.17
CA TYR A 565 5.36 -9.51 -22.21
C TYR A 565 4.60 -9.62 -20.89
N SER A 566 3.42 -9.00 -20.77
CA SER A 566 2.66 -8.91 -19.53
C SER A 566 1.15 -8.92 -19.81
N THR A 567 0.31 -8.47 -18.87
CA THR A 567 -1.16 -8.54 -18.93
C THR A 567 -1.83 -7.32 -19.56
N GLY A 568 -1.07 -6.27 -19.88
CA GLY A 568 -1.59 -5.07 -20.54
C GLY A 568 -1.85 -5.31 -22.03
N ASP A 569 -2.98 -4.80 -22.51
CA ASP A 569 -3.41 -4.91 -23.90
C ASP A 569 -2.97 -3.69 -24.71
N VAL A 570 -2.83 -3.86 -26.02
CA VAL A 570 -2.72 -2.75 -26.97
C VAL A 570 -4.04 -2.60 -27.69
N VAL A 571 -4.69 -1.45 -27.53
CA VAL A 571 -5.98 -1.13 -28.13
C VAL A 571 -5.77 -0.08 -29.24
N CYS A 572 -5.90 -0.52 -30.48
CA CYS A 572 -5.79 0.32 -31.67
C CYS A 572 -7.14 0.99 -31.99
N LYS A 573 -7.11 2.32 -32.08
CA LYS A 573 -8.23 3.18 -32.50
C LYS A 573 -8.34 3.39 -34.00
N ASN A 574 -7.37 2.89 -34.76
CA ASN A 574 -7.39 2.84 -36.21
C ASN A 574 -6.75 1.55 -36.72
N ILE A 575 -7.20 1.09 -37.88
CA ILE A 575 -6.57 -0.04 -38.58
C ILE A 575 -5.42 0.53 -39.43
N PRO A 576 -4.15 0.13 -39.19
CA PRO A 576 -3.03 0.60 -39.98
C PRO A 576 -3.13 0.11 -41.43
N THR A 577 -2.58 0.87 -42.38
CA THR A 577 -2.57 0.48 -43.80
C THR A 577 -1.68 -0.73 -44.08
N THR A 578 -0.62 -0.94 -43.29
CA THR A 578 0.26 -2.11 -43.39
C THR A 578 -0.33 -3.28 -42.60
N MET A 579 -0.61 -4.40 -43.29
CA MET A 579 -1.22 -5.60 -42.71
C MET A 579 -0.41 -6.86 -43.07
N PRO A 580 -0.37 -7.88 -42.17
CA PRO A 580 -0.92 -7.87 -40.80
C PRO A 580 -0.02 -7.07 -39.84
N PRO A 581 -0.59 -6.53 -38.74
CA PRO A 581 0.18 -5.87 -37.69
C PRO A 581 1.22 -6.82 -37.09
N GLN A 582 2.43 -6.33 -36.82
CA GLN A 582 3.56 -7.15 -36.35
C GLN A 582 3.71 -7.05 -34.83
N VAL A 583 2.64 -7.33 -34.08
CA VAL A 583 2.63 -7.31 -32.61
C VAL A 583 2.52 -8.74 -32.09
N PHE A 584 3.50 -9.16 -31.30
CA PHE A 584 3.58 -10.52 -30.76
C PHE A 584 3.33 -10.54 -29.25
N ALA A 585 2.36 -11.34 -28.82
CA ALA A 585 2.07 -11.58 -27.41
C ALA A 585 2.86 -12.81 -26.92
N HIS A 586 3.65 -12.60 -25.87
CA HIS A 586 4.43 -13.65 -25.21
C HIS A 586 3.82 -14.08 -23.88
N TYR A 587 2.83 -13.34 -23.38
CA TYR A 587 2.07 -13.62 -22.16
C TYR A 587 0.58 -13.33 -22.40
N HIS A 588 -0.19 -12.89 -21.40
CA HIS A 588 -1.64 -12.75 -21.48
C HIS A 588 -2.17 -11.54 -22.28
N GLY A 589 -1.38 -10.46 -22.44
CA GLY A 589 -1.79 -9.25 -23.13
C GLY A 589 -2.05 -9.45 -24.63
N GLN A 590 -2.97 -8.66 -25.19
CA GLN A 590 -3.46 -8.86 -26.56
C GLN A 590 -3.41 -7.57 -27.39
N LEU A 591 -3.34 -7.73 -28.72
CA LEU A 591 -3.62 -6.64 -29.66
C LEU A 591 -5.11 -6.64 -30.02
N ILE A 592 -5.79 -5.52 -29.80
CA ILE A 592 -7.23 -5.34 -29.97
C ILE A 592 -7.47 -4.17 -30.94
N PHE A 593 -8.40 -4.32 -31.88
CA PHE A 593 -8.89 -3.23 -32.73
C PHE A 593 -10.31 -2.86 -32.28
N ASN A 594 -10.53 -1.59 -31.90
CA ASN A 594 -11.83 -1.12 -31.38
C ASN A 594 -12.11 0.35 -31.68
#